data_AF-A0A6C0LQJ8-F1
#
_entry.id   AF-A0A6C0LQJ8-F1
#
_cell.length_a   1.000
_cell.length_b   1.000
_cell.length_c   1.000
_cell.angle_alpha   90.00
_cell.angle_beta   90.00
_cell.angle_gamma   90.00
#
_symmetry.space_group_name_H-M   'P 1'
#
loop_
_entity.id
_entity.type
_entity.pdbx_description
1 polymer ?
#
loop_
_entity_poly.entity_id
_entity_poly.type
_entity_poly.pdbx_seq_one_letter_code
_entity_poly.pdbx_strand_id
1 'polypeptide(L)'
;MKVSQKILLIVLVITAGIAIYTMYFKDSFVNPTDCPVGSWCPSGSVAGNNFLCPAGTYGASTGLSTPGCSGFCKVGCVCHEGSTQDCPKQCPAGHYCVQGTGGIITPILCPEGRYCPAGTAVPIVCPVGKYCPAGSS
;
A
#
# COMPACT_ATOMS: atom_id res chain seq x y z
N MET A 1 1.83 28.80 61.34
CA MET A 1 2.40 27.86 60.36
C MET A 1 2.06 28.36 58.95
N LYS A 2 2.75 29.41 58.50
CA LYS A 2 2.63 29.95 57.14
C LYS A 2 3.58 29.14 56.26
N VAL A 3 3.26 27.86 56.02
CA VAL A 3 3.90 27.12 54.91
C VAL A 3 3.65 28.00 53.69
N SER A 4 4.74 28.59 53.23
CA SER A 4 4.75 29.83 52.47
C SER A 4 3.82 29.68 51.26
N GLN A 5 2.80 30.52 51.14
CA GLN A 5 1.88 30.55 50.00
C GLN A 5 2.63 30.59 48.66
N LYS A 6 3.89 31.04 48.68
CA LYS A 6 4.86 30.95 47.57
C LYS A 6 5.20 29.50 47.18
N ILE A 7 5.38 28.58 48.13
CA ILE A 7 5.63 27.15 47.89
C ILE A 7 4.40 26.50 47.24
N LEU A 8 3.20 26.82 47.70
CA LEU A 8 1.96 26.31 47.10
C LEU A 8 1.77 26.81 45.65
N LEU A 9 2.10 28.09 45.38
CA LEU A 9 2.07 28.65 44.02
C LEU A 9 3.13 28.03 43.10
N ILE A 10 4.34 27.75 43.60
CA ILE A 10 5.41 27.10 42.83
C ILE A 10 5.01 25.67 42.45
N VAL A 11 4.42 24.91 43.38
CA VAL A 11 3.94 23.54 43.10
C VAL A 11 2.86 23.56 42.01
N LEU A 12 1.91 24.50 42.06
CA LEU A 12 0.86 24.64 41.05
C LEU A 12 1.43 24.97 39.65
N VAL A 13 2.45 25.83 39.57
CA VAL A 13 3.12 26.18 38.30
C VAL A 13 3.91 25.00 37.74
N ILE A 14 4.58 24.20 38.59
CA ILE A 14 5.31 23.00 38.16
C ILE A 14 4.35 21.93 37.65
N THR A 15 3.25 21.67 38.37
CA THR A 15 2.24 20.69 37.92
C THR A 15 1.53 21.13 36.65
N ALA A 16 1.24 22.44 36.50
CA ALA A 16 0.67 22.98 35.27
C ALA A 16 1.68 22.92 34.11
N GLY A 17 2.96 23.20 34.36
CA GLY A 17 4.03 23.10 33.38
C GLY A 17 4.28 21.67 32.89
N ILE A 18 4.25 20.68 33.78
CA ILE A 18 4.32 19.26 33.41
C ILE A 18 3.06 18.85 32.63
N ALA A 19 1.87 19.29 33.05
CA ALA A 19 0.64 19.01 32.32
C ALA A 19 0.67 19.60 30.90
N ILE A 20 1.07 20.87 30.76
CA ILE A 20 1.27 21.55 29.47
C ILE A 20 2.36 20.84 28.64
N TYR A 21 3.48 20.46 29.25
CA TYR A 21 4.54 19.70 28.58
C TYR A 21 4.04 18.35 28.07
N THR A 22 3.28 17.59 28.88
CA THR A 22 2.68 16.30 28.46
C THR A 22 1.52 16.46 27.47
N MET A 23 0.84 17.61 27.44
CA MET A 23 -0.17 17.95 26.44
C MET A 23 0.47 18.35 25.10
N TYR A 24 1.60 19.06 25.11
CA TYR A 24 2.36 19.43 23.91
C TYR A 24 3.26 18.30 23.37
N PHE A 25 3.79 17.40 24.21
CA PHE A 25 4.67 16.30 23.78
C PHE A 25 3.92 15.02 23.38
N LYS A 26 2.59 14.94 23.59
CA LYS A 26 1.79 13.78 23.16
C LYS A 26 1.50 13.76 21.66
N ASP A 27 1.72 14.87 20.95
CA ASP A 27 1.41 15.00 19.52
C ASP A 27 2.62 14.73 18.60
N SER A 28 3.76 14.30 19.15
CA SER A 28 4.97 13.95 18.36
C SER A 28 5.29 12.46 18.30
N PHE A 29 4.43 11.59 18.84
CA PHE A 29 4.47 10.16 18.55
C PHE A 29 3.45 9.87 17.45
N VAL A 30 3.88 10.05 16.19
CA VAL A 30 3.16 9.61 14.99
C VAL A 30 2.77 8.15 15.19
N ASN A 31 1.48 7.87 15.20
CA ASN A 31 0.99 6.52 15.45
C ASN A 31 1.25 5.71 14.16
N PRO A 32 1.80 4.48 14.20
CA PRO A 32 1.98 3.65 13.01
C PRO A 32 0.68 3.42 12.19
N THR A 33 -0.47 3.78 12.73
CA THR A 33 -1.81 3.80 12.10
C THR A 33 -2.07 4.98 11.16
N ASP A 34 -1.19 5.98 11.06
CA ASP A 34 -1.43 7.20 10.26
C ASP A 34 -1.37 6.98 8.75
N CYS A 35 -0.80 5.85 8.30
CA CYS A 35 -0.85 5.45 6.90
C CYS A 35 -1.76 4.24 6.72
N PRO A 36 -2.96 4.40 6.13
CA PRO A 36 -3.88 3.30 5.91
C PRO A 36 -3.34 2.31 4.86
N VAL A 37 -3.88 1.10 4.86
CA VAL A 37 -3.65 0.11 3.80
C VAL A 37 -3.98 0.72 2.43
N GLY A 38 -3.25 0.29 1.40
CA GLY A 38 -3.35 0.83 0.05
C GLY A 38 -2.65 2.19 -0.12
N SER A 39 -2.07 2.76 0.93
CA SER A 39 -1.29 4.00 0.85
C SER A 39 0.09 3.88 1.51
N TRP A 40 0.98 4.80 1.15
CA TRP A 40 2.29 5.00 1.76
C TRP A 40 2.52 6.49 2.11
N CYS A 41 3.31 6.74 3.15
CA CYS A 41 3.48 8.05 3.76
C CYS A 41 4.97 8.29 4.04
N PRO A 42 5.65 9.23 3.36
CA PRO A 42 7.07 9.48 3.60
C PRO A 42 7.35 9.87 5.07
N SER A 43 8.56 9.60 5.54
CA SER A 43 8.98 9.93 6.90
C SER A 43 8.78 11.42 7.20
N GLY A 44 8.05 11.73 8.26
CA GLY A 44 7.72 13.10 8.64
C GLY A 44 6.46 13.67 7.99
N SER A 45 5.69 12.86 7.25
CA SER A 45 4.33 13.25 6.84
C SER A 45 3.44 13.50 8.05
N VAL A 46 2.71 14.61 8.02
CA VAL A 46 1.60 14.86 8.95
C VAL A 46 0.42 13.93 8.62
N ALA A 47 -0.33 13.53 9.66
CA ALA A 47 -1.52 12.71 9.52
C ALA A 47 -2.45 13.28 8.42
N GLY A 48 -2.80 12.45 7.44
CA GLY A 48 -3.64 12.83 6.30
C GLY A 48 -2.92 13.12 4.98
N ASN A 49 -1.59 13.19 4.94
CA ASN A 49 -0.84 13.28 3.68
C ASN A 49 -0.31 11.89 3.25
N ASN A 50 -1.23 11.07 2.75
CA ASN A 50 -0.92 9.74 2.24
C ASN A 50 -0.95 9.70 0.71
N PHE A 51 -0.08 8.88 0.13
CA PHE A 51 -0.03 8.63 -1.31
C PHE A 51 -0.51 7.22 -1.57
N LEU A 52 -1.36 7.02 -2.59
CA LEU A 52 -1.77 5.68 -2.96
C LEU A 52 -0.55 4.84 -3.37
N CYS A 53 -0.60 3.56 -3.07
CA CYS A 53 0.34 2.61 -3.63
C CYS A 53 0.24 2.67 -5.16
N PRO A 54 1.37 2.86 -5.86
CA PRO A 54 1.36 2.97 -7.31
C PRO A 54 0.80 1.68 -7.93
N ALA A 55 0.12 1.80 -9.06
CA ALA A 55 -0.38 0.64 -9.78
C ALA A 55 0.77 -0.33 -10.11
N GLY A 56 0.48 -1.62 -10.01
CA GLY A 56 1.50 -2.68 -10.03
C GLY A 56 2.10 -3.00 -8.67
N THR A 57 1.77 -2.26 -7.61
CA THR A 57 2.08 -2.62 -6.21
C THR A 57 0.82 -2.72 -5.37
N TYR A 58 0.94 -3.26 -4.15
CA TYR A 58 -0.15 -3.32 -3.19
C TYR A 58 0.32 -2.93 -1.78
N GLY A 59 -0.57 -2.38 -0.98
CA GLY A 59 -0.34 -2.04 0.42
C GLY A 59 -1.24 -2.84 1.35
N ALA A 60 -0.78 -4.00 1.81
CA ALA A 60 -1.55 -4.88 2.71
C ALA A 60 -1.42 -4.51 4.19
N SER A 61 -0.45 -3.67 4.54
CA SER A 61 -0.17 -3.25 5.92
C SER A 61 -0.36 -1.75 6.10
N THR A 62 -0.69 -1.34 7.33
CA THR A 62 -0.66 0.07 7.72
C THR A 62 0.77 0.54 7.97
N GLY A 63 1.00 1.84 7.97
CA GLY A 63 2.30 2.44 8.30
C GLY A 63 3.37 2.27 7.22
N LEU A 64 2.96 2.00 5.97
CA LEU A 64 3.90 1.95 4.86
C LEU A 64 4.50 3.34 4.61
N SER A 65 5.81 3.40 4.44
CA SER A 65 6.53 4.68 4.29
C SER A 65 7.26 4.83 2.97
N THR A 66 7.16 3.83 2.10
CA THR A 66 7.87 3.81 0.83
C THR A 66 6.92 3.51 -0.34
N PRO A 67 7.22 4.01 -1.54
CA PRO A 67 6.42 3.74 -2.74
C PRO A 67 6.45 2.27 -3.17
N GLY A 68 7.34 1.45 -2.59
CA GLY A 68 7.34 -0.01 -2.78
C GLY A 68 6.18 -0.71 -2.08
N CYS A 69 5.47 0.00 -1.20
CA CYS A 69 4.36 -0.51 -0.39
C CYS A 69 4.68 -1.88 0.24
N SER A 70 3.76 -2.83 0.22
CA SER A 70 4.00 -4.21 0.70
C SER A 70 4.71 -5.08 -0.35
N GLY A 71 4.73 -4.65 -1.60
CA GLY A 71 5.43 -5.33 -2.69
C GLY A 71 4.69 -5.22 -4.02
N PHE A 72 5.24 -5.92 -5.02
CA PHE A 72 4.66 -5.98 -6.36
C PHE A 72 3.43 -6.87 -6.43
N CYS A 73 2.54 -6.54 -7.37
CA CYS A 73 1.40 -7.36 -7.72
C CYS A 73 1.83 -8.77 -8.13
N LYS A 74 1.06 -9.78 -7.72
CA LYS A 74 1.31 -11.17 -8.05
C LYS A 74 1.20 -11.42 -9.55
N VAL A 75 2.00 -12.37 -10.06
CA VAL A 75 1.87 -12.86 -11.44
C VAL A 75 0.46 -13.40 -11.70
N GLY A 76 -0.05 -13.20 -12.91
CA GLY A 76 -1.42 -13.56 -13.26
C GLY A 76 -2.49 -12.63 -12.67
N CYS A 77 -2.09 -11.51 -12.05
CA CYS A 77 -3.01 -10.53 -11.47
C CYS A 77 -2.70 -9.12 -11.95
N VAL A 78 -3.66 -8.20 -11.75
CA VAL A 78 -3.54 -6.78 -12.07
C VAL A 78 -3.87 -5.96 -10.82
N CYS A 79 -2.98 -5.08 -10.42
CA CYS A 79 -3.17 -4.18 -9.29
C CYS A 79 -3.30 -2.74 -9.78
N HIS A 80 -4.43 -2.10 -9.47
CA HIS A 80 -4.61 -0.67 -9.70
C HIS A 80 -4.01 0.15 -8.55
N GLU A 81 -3.97 1.47 -8.70
CA GLU A 81 -3.52 2.35 -7.62
C GLU A 81 -4.34 2.12 -6.36
N GLY A 82 -3.69 2.09 -5.20
CA GLY A 82 -4.36 1.88 -3.93
C GLY A 82 -4.76 0.43 -3.63
N SER A 83 -4.30 -0.55 -4.41
CA SER A 83 -4.61 -1.96 -4.14
C SER A 83 -4.13 -2.38 -2.75
N THR A 84 -4.99 -3.03 -1.98
CA THR A 84 -4.67 -3.54 -0.63
C THR A 84 -4.28 -5.03 -0.63
N GLN A 85 -4.52 -5.71 -1.74
CA GLN A 85 -4.22 -7.13 -1.94
C GLN A 85 -3.26 -7.29 -3.11
N ASP A 86 -2.49 -8.38 -3.10
CA ASP A 86 -1.53 -8.72 -4.14
C ASP A 86 -2.19 -9.26 -5.43
N CYS A 87 -3.46 -9.63 -5.37
CA CYS A 87 -4.26 -10.10 -6.51
C CYS A 87 -5.73 -9.62 -6.43
N PRO A 88 -6.00 -8.31 -6.55
CA PRO A 88 -7.36 -7.78 -6.47
C PRO A 88 -8.17 -8.09 -7.73
N LYS A 89 -7.50 -8.29 -8.87
CA LYS A 89 -8.11 -8.67 -10.14
C LYS A 89 -7.25 -9.70 -10.85
N GLN A 90 -7.88 -10.75 -11.36
CA GLN A 90 -7.21 -11.73 -12.21
C GLN A 90 -6.84 -11.11 -13.57
N CYS A 91 -5.77 -11.61 -14.17
CA CYS A 91 -5.40 -11.25 -15.53
C CYS A 91 -6.56 -11.53 -16.48
N PRO A 92 -6.95 -10.60 -17.37
CA PRO A 92 -8.05 -10.83 -18.30
C PRO A 92 -7.73 -11.98 -19.24
N ALA A 93 -8.76 -12.75 -19.61
CA ALA A 93 -8.66 -13.77 -20.63
C ALA A 93 -8.10 -13.19 -21.95
N GLY A 94 -7.30 -13.98 -22.66
CA GLY A 94 -6.59 -13.56 -23.87
C GLY A 94 -5.33 -12.76 -23.60
N HIS A 95 -4.96 -12.57 -22.33
CA HIS A 95 -3.74 -11.88 -21.90
C HIS A 95 -3.02 -12.66 -20.81
N TYR A 96 -1.73 -12.38 -20.64
CA TYR A 96 -0.96 -12.84 -19.50
C TYR A 96 -0.37 -11.65 -18.75
N CYS A 97 -0.24 -11.80 -17.43
CA CYS A 97 0.18 -10.73 -16.54
C CYS A 97 1.42 -11.16 -15.78
N VAL A 98 2.49 -10.39 -15.91
CA VAL A 98 3.76 -10.60 -15.19
C VAL A 98 3.71 -9.93 -13.82
N GLN A 99 4.74 -10.14 -13.00
CA GLN A 99 4.82 -9.51 -11.68
C GLN A 99 4.78 -7.99 -11.83
N GLY A 100 3.99 -7.34 -10.98
CA GLY A 100 3.83 -5.89 -11.01
C GLY A 100 2.96 -5.37 -12.16
N THR A 101 2.13 -6.22 -12.78
CA THR A 101 1.16 -5.75 -13.78
C THR A 101 0.13 -4.82 -13.11
N GLY A 102 0.03 -3.62 -13.66
CA GLY A 102 -0.71 -2.47 -13.17
C GLY A 102 0.03 -1.18 -13.53
N GLY A 103 -0.68 -0.16 -14.01
CA GLY A 103 -0.08 1.13 -14.36
C GLY A 103 0.78 1.05 -15.61
N ILE A 104 2.10 1.13 -15.44
CA ILE A 104 3.09 1.10 -16.55
C ILE A 104 3.08 -0.26 -17.25
N ILE A 105 2.97 -1.34 -16.48
CA ILE A 105 2.93 -2.71 -17.01
C ILE A 105 1.46 -3.07 -17.22
N THR A 106 1.01 -3.17 -18.45
CA THR A 106 -0.36 -3.58 -18.78
C THR A 106 -0.44 -5.08 -19.09
N PRO A 107 -1.63 -5.71 -19.01
CA PRO A 107 -1.81 -7.09 -19.44
C PRO A 107 -1.30 -7.29 -20.87
N ILE A 108 -0.45 -8.30 -21.08
CA ILE A 108 0.22 -8.53 -22.35
C ILE A 108 -0.63 -9.49 -23.18
N LEU A 109 -0.87 -9.15 -24.45
CA LEU A 109 -1.66 -9.98 -25.36
C LEU A 109 -1.07 -11.38 -25.45
N CYS A 110 -1.93 -12.40 -25.41
CA CYS A 110 -1.49 -13.78 -25.56
C CYS A 110 -0.88 -13.99 -26.95
N PRO A 111 0.37 -14.49 -27.06
CA PRO A 111 1.02 -14.66 -28.36
C PRO A 111 0.37 -15.78 -29.17
N GLU A 112 0.55 -15.74 -30.49
CA GLU A 112 0.12 -16.82 -31.37
C GLU A 112 0.75 -18.17 -30.99
N GLY A 113 0.03 -19.26 -31.28
CA GLY A 113 0.44 -20.61 -30.86
C GLY A 113 0.26 -20.88 -29.37
N ARG A 114 -0.36 -19.95 -28.62
CA ARG A 114 -0.67 -20.07 -27.21
C ARG A 114 -2.07 -19.56 -26.87
N TYR A 115 -2.59 -19.98 -25.73
CA TYR A 115 -3.84 -19.48 -25.15
C TYR A 115 -3.66 -19.11 -23.68
N CYS A 116 -4.43 -18.14 -23.23
CA CYS A 116 -4.31 -17.52 -21.92
C CYS A 116 -5.70 -17.38 -21.26
N PRO A 117 -6.12 -18.38 -20.45
CA PRO A 117 -7.32 -18.25 -19.61
C PRO A 117 -7.19 -17.09 -18.61
N ALA A 118 -8.29 -16.73 -17.94
CA ALA A 118 -8.23 -15.72 -16.88
C ALA A 118 -7.23 -16.11 -15.77
N GLY A 119 -6.42 -15.16 -15.33
CA GLY A 119 -5.39 -15.39 -14.32
C GLY A 119 -4.07 -15.97 -14.85
N THR A 120 -3.86 -15.98 -16.18
CA THR A 120 -2.63 -16.53 -16.76
C THR A 120 -1.41 -15.68 -16.43
N ALA A 121 -0.41 -16.30 -15.80
CA ALA A 121 0.92 -15.72 -15.61
C ALA A 121 1.87 -16.02 -16.78
N VAL A 122 1.73 -17.22 -17.37
CA VAL A 122 2.59 -17.73 -18.43
C VAL A 122 1.72 -18.33 -19.53
N PRO A 123 1.80 -17.87 -20.78
CA PRO A 123 1.01 -18.38 -21.90
C PRO A 123 1.10 -19.89 -22.11
N ILE A 124 -0.03 -20.56 -22.29
CA ILE A 124 -0.15 -22.01 -22.41
C ILE A 124 -0.07 -22.43 -23.88
N VAL A 125 0.71 -23.45 -24.20
CA VAL A 125 0.84 -23.95 -25.59
C VAL A 125 -0.49 -24.47 -26.10
N CYS A 126 -0.83 -24.17 -27.35
CA CYS A 126 -2.03 -24.72 -27.98
C CYS A 126 -2.09 -26.25 -27.89
N PRO A 127 -3.28 -26.83 -27.66
CA PRO A 127 -3.49 -28.26 -27.78
C PRO A 127 -3.07 -28.78 -29.16
N VAL A 128 -2.56 -30.01 -29.20
CA VAL A 128 -2.15 -30.67 -30.45
C VAL A 128 -3.32 -30.69 -31.45
N GLY A 129 -3.02 -30.34 -32.71
CA GLY A 129 -4.01 -30.31 -33.78
C GLY A 129 -4.93 -29.08 -33.76
N LYS A 130 -4.68 -28.10 -32.88
CA LYS A 130 -5.39 -26.82 -32.85
C LYS A 130 -4.46 -25.64 -33.17
N TYR A 131 -5.05 -24.59 -33.73
CA TYR A 131 -4.40 -23.32 -33.95
C TYR A 131 -5.04 -22.27 -33.04
N CYS A 132 -4.22 -21.59 -32.23
CA CYS A 132 -4.66 -20.44 -31.44
C CYS A 132 -4.07 -19.16 -32.04
N PRO A 133 -4.90 -18.26 -32.59
CA PRO A 133 -4.46 -16.93 -32.99
C PRO A 133 -4.07 -16.09 -31.76
N ALA A 134 -3.39 -14.96 -31.99
CA ALA A 134 -3.08 -14.01 -30.93
C ALA A 134 -4.34 -13.58 -30.16
N GLY A 135 -4.24 -13.52 -28.83
CA GLY A 135 -5.36 -13.19 -27.94
C GLY A 135 -6.29 -14.36 -27.58
N SER A 136 -5.93 -15.59 -27.90
CA SER A 136 -6.73 -16.78 -27.54
C SER A 136 -6.78 -17.01 -26.02
N SER A 137 -7.90 -17.54 -25.52
CA SER A 137 -8.16 -17.77 -24.09
C SER A 137 -8.75 -19.13 -23.77
#